data_AF-A0A037ZK80-F1
#
_entry.id   AF-A0A037ZK80-F1
#
_cell.length_a   1.000
_cell.length_b   1.000
_cell.length_c   1.000
_cell.angle_alpha   90.00
_cell.angle_beta   90.00
_cell.angle_gamma   90.00
#
_symmetry.space_group_name_H-M   'P 1'
#
loop_
_entity.id
_entity.type
_entity.pdbx_description
1 polymer ?
#
loop_
_entity_poly.entity_id
_entity_poly.type
_entity_poly.pdbx_seq_one_letter_code
_entity_poly.pdbx_strand_id
1 'polypeptide(L)'
;MGYDMHMKQVLIIGAVALATTGAARAEGDMREGLSLLEQGAQLFMRGLADEMEPALRELTDNVEPAMRQLMQQMEPAMQELLGMIDNLDAYHMPERLPNGDIIIRRKSPSEMQTLPEQAPDIEI
;
A
#
# COMPACT_ATOMS: atom_id res chain seq x y z
N MET A 1 49.07 -13.45 51.23
CA MET A 1 47.59 -13.41 51.10
C MET A 1 47.27 -12.30 50.10
N GLY A 2 47.31 -12.58 48.80
CA GLY A 2 47.18 -11.51 47.79
C GLY A 2 47.08 -11.98 46.34
N TYR A 3 47.67 -13.13 45.99
CA TYR A 3 47.65 -13.64 44.61
C TYR A 3 46.44 -14.53 44.27
N ASP A 4 45.79 -15.14 45.27
CA ASP A 4 44.64 -16.05 45.09
C ASP A 4 43.36 -15.30 44.64
N MET A 5 43.20 -14.05 45.08
CA MET A 5 42.03 -13.21 44.78
C MET A 5 42.03 -12.76 43.32
N HIS A 6 43.20 -12.36 42.80
CA HIS A 6 43.34 -11.89 41.41
C HIS A 6 43.25 -13.04 40.40
N MET A 7 43.78 -14.22 40.71
CA MET A 7 43.69 -15.38 39.82
C MET A 7 42.25 -15.90 39.64
N LYS A 8 41.42 -15.85 40.69
CA LYS A 8 39.97 -16.14 40.60
C LYS A 8 39.19 -15.06 39.86
N GLN A 9 39.53 -13.78 40.03
CA GLN A 9 38.88 -12.68 39.30
C GLN A 9 39.17 -12.74 37.79
N VAL A 10 40.41 -13.05 37.39
CA VAL A 10 40.78 -13.25 35.98
C VAL A 10 40.04 -14.44 35.37
N LEU A 11 39.86 -15.53 36.13
CA LEU A 11 39.11 -16.72 35.69
C LEU A 11 37.62 -16.43 35.49
N ILE A 12 37.01 -15.62 36.37
CA ILE A 12 35.59 -15.24 36.26
C ILE A 12 35.35 -14.28 35.08
N ILE A 13 36.25 -13.32 34.85
CA ILE A 13 36.15 -12.38 33.72
C ILE A 13 36.28 -13.13 32.38
N GLY A 14 37.17 -14.12 32.28
CA GLY A 14 37.32 -14.97 31.09
C GLY A 14 36.07 -15.80 30.76
N ALA A 15 35.40 -16.35 31.77
CA ALA A 15 34.17 -17.13 31.60
C ALA A 15 32.97 -16.28 31.16
N VAL A 16 32.84 -15.04 31.67
CA VAL A 16 31.79 -14.09 31.27
C VAL A 16 32.01 -13.61 29.83
N ALA A 17 33.26 -13.35 29.42
CA ALA A 17 33.58 -12.97 28.05
C ALA A 17 33.20 -14.09 27.05
N LEU A 18 33.56 -15.36 27.32
CA LEU A 18 33.18 -16.48 26.46
C LEU A 18 31.66 -16.70 26.37
N ALA A 19 30.92 -16.53 27.47
CA ALA A 19 29.46 -16.67 27.48
C ALA A 19 28.77 -15.57 26.65
N THR A 20 29.25 -14.33 26.74
CA THR A 20 28.71 -13.21 25.94
C THR A 20 28.99 -13.35 24.44
N THR A 21 30.18 -13.83 24.05
CA THR A 21 30.50 -14.11 22.64
C THR A 21 29.71 -15.31 22.10
N GLY A 22 29.47 -16.35 22.90
CA GLY A 22 28.66 -17.51 22.52
C GLY A 22 27.17 -17.17 22.29
N ALA A 23 26.57 -16.37 23.18
CA ALA A 23 25.20 -15.90 23.04
C ALA A 23 25.03 -14.95 21.83
N ALA A 24 25.95 -14.00 21.64
CA ALA A 24 25.93 -13.10 20.48
C ALA A 24 26.13 -13.84 19.15
N ARG A 25 26.97 -14.91 19.14
CA ARG A 25 27.16 -15.75 17.96
C ARG A 25 25.94 -16.60 17.64
N ALA A 26 25.26 -17.15 18.65
CA ALA A 26 24.02 -17.90 18.47
C ALA A 26 22.88 -16.99 17.96
N GLU A 27 22.79 -15.74 18.45
CA GLU A 27 21.84 -14.75 17.92
C GLU A 27 22.14 -14.35 16.47
N GLY A 28 23.42 -14.21 16.10
CA GLY A 28 23.83 -13.96 14.71
C GLY A 28 23.47 -15.11 13.77
N ASP A 29 23.75 -16.35 14.18
CA ASP A 29 23.48 -17.58 13.42
C ASP A 29 21.97 -17.79 13.20
N MET A 30 21.14 -17.48 14.21
CA MET A 30 19.68 -17.50 14.07
C MET A 30 19.16 -16.43 13.09
N ARG A 31 19.69 -15.21 13.13
CA ARG A 31 19.30 -14.15 12.19
C ARG A 31 19.70 -14.49 10.75
N GLU A 32 20.88 -15.10 10.57
CA GLU A 32 21.35 -15.58 9.28
C GLU A 32 20.48 -16.73 8.75
N GLY A 33 20.11 -17.69 9.61
CA GLY A 33 19.16 -18.76 9.27
C GLY A 33 17.77 -18.24 8.88
N LEU A 34 17.26 -17.22 9.58
CA LEU A 34 15.99 -16.57 9.23
C LEU A 34 16.07 -15.85 7.87
N SER A 35 17.17 -15.15 7.60
CA SER A 35 17.39 -14.50 6.30
C SER A 35 17.48 -15.51 5.15
N LEU A 36 18.14 -16.66 5.35
CA LEU A 36 18.18 -17.73 4.36
C LEU A 36 16.82 -18.37 4.13
N LEU A 37 16.02 -18.55 5.20
CA LEU A 37 14.65 -19.05 5.11
C LEU A 37 13.75 -18.07 4.35
N GLU A 38 13.87 -16.77 4.62
CA GLU A 38 13.14 -15.72 3.90
C GLU A 38 13.48 -15.73 2.41
N GLN A 39 14.77 -15.81 2.07
CA GLN A 39 15.22 -15.94 0.68
C GLN A 39 14.67 -17.21 0.01
N GLY A 40 14.68 -18.34 0.73
CA GLY A 40 14.09 -19.59 0.24
C GLY A 40 12.58 -19.49 0.01
N ALA A 41 11.84 -18.86 0.93
CA ALA A 41 10.41 -18.62 0.80
C ALA A 41 10.09 -17.69 -0.38
N GLN A 42 10.90 -16.65 -0.61
CA GLN A 42 10.73 -15.74 -1.74
C GLN A 42 10.95 -16.45 -3.08
N LEU A 43 12.00 -17.28 -3.18
CA LEU A 43 12.27 -18.09 -4.38
C LEU A 43 11.16 -19.11 -4.64
N PHE A 44 10.64 -19.75 -3.59
CA PHE A 44 9.53 -20.69 -3.69
C PHE A 44 8.24 -20.00 -4.17
N MET A 45 7.87 -18.87 -3.55
CA MET A 45 6.68 -18.10 -3.94
C MET A 45 6.78 -17.59 -5.37
N ARG A 46 7.98 -17.17 -5.82
CA ARG A 46 8.22 -16.75 -7.20
C ARG A 46 8.03 -17.92 -8.16
N GLY A 47 8.60 -19.09 -7.87
CA GLY A 47 8.41 -20.28 -8.72
C GLY A 47 6.94 -20.70 -8.80
N LEU A 48 6.19 -20.62 -7.69
CA LEU A 48 4.75 -20.86 -7.70
C LEU A 48 3.99 -19.85 -8.56
N ALA A 49 4.34 -18.56 -8.48
CA ALA A 49 3.74 -17.52 -9.30
C ALA A 49 4.03 -17.72 -10.79
N ASP A 50 5.26 -18.10 -11.15
CA ASP A 50 5.66 -18.39 -12.53
C ASP A 50 4.89 -19.60 -13.09
N GLU A 51 4.64 -20.64 -12.28
CA GLU A 51 3.82 -21.80 -12.67
C GLU A 51 2.33 -21.44 -12.84
N MET A 52 1.83 -20.48 -12.05
CA MET A 52 0.45 -20.00 -12.14
C MET A 52 0.23 -18.96 -13.25
N GLU A 53 1.27 -18.26 -13.71
CA GLU A 53 1.21 -17.28 -14.81
C GLU A 53 0.41 -17.77 -16.03
N PRO A 54 0.66 -18.97 -16.61
CA PRO A 54 -0.09 -19.45 -17.77
C PRO A 54 -1.59 -19.57 -17.50
N ALA A 55 -1.98 -20.10 -16.33
CA ALA A 55 -3.40 -20.22 -15.96
C ALA A 55 -4.06 -18.85 -15.74
N LEU A 56 -3.34 -17.89 -15.15
CA LEU A 56 -3.83 -16.52 -14.97
C LEU A 56 -3.96 -15.78 -16.31
N ARG A 57 -3.04 -16.02 -17.25
CA ARG A 57 -3.08 -15.46 -18.60
C ARG A 57 -4.28 -16.01 -19.37
N GLU A 58 -4.50 -17.32 -19.36
CA GLU A 58 -5.69 -17.93 -19.96
C GLU A 58 -6.99 -17.38 -19.36
N LEU A 59 -7.05 -17.21 -18.04
CA LEU A 59 -8.22 -16.63 -17.38
C LEU A 59 -8.44 -15.18 -17.84
N THR A 60 -7.37 -14.39 -17.92
CA THR A 60 -7.43 -13.01 -18.41
C THR A 60 -7.89 -12.95 -19.85
N ASP A 61 -7.34 -13.78 -20.74
CA ASP A 61 -7.72 -13.83 -22.16
C ASP A 61 -9.19 -14.23 -22.36
N ASN A 62 -9.73 -15.06 -21.48
CA ASN A 62 -11.15 -15.45 -21.49
C ASN A 62 -12.08 -14.36 -20.93
N VAL A 63 -11.63 -13.62 -19.91
CA VAL A 63 -12.44 -12.60 -19.21
C VAL A 63 -12.38 -11.24 -19.93
N GLU A 64 -11.26 -10.89 -20.54
CA GLU A 64 -11.05 -9.62 -21.25
C GLU A 64 -12.15 -9.31 -22.29
N PRO A 65 -12.57 -10.23 -23.19
CA PRO A 65 -13.65 -9.93 -24.14
C PRO A 65 -14.99 -9.67 -23.45
N ALA A 66 -15.32 -10.41 -22.38
CA ALA A 66 -16.55 -10.22 -21.63
C ALA A 66 -16.56 -8.87 -20.89
N MET A 67 -15.42 -8.49 -20.30
CA MET A 67 -15.24 -7.17 -19.69
C MET A 67 -15.34 -6.05 -20.71
N ARG A 68 -14.71 -6.18 -21.89
CA ARG A 68 -14.83 -5.21 -22.98
C ARG A 68 -16.28 -5.04 -23.42
N GLN A 69 -17.01 -6.13 -23.60
CA GLN A 69 -18.42 -6.08 -23.97
C GLN A 69 -19.27 -5.41 -22.89
N LEU A 70 -19.03 -5.73 -21.61
CA LEU A 70 -19.71 -5.07 -20.49
C LEU A 70 -19.44 -3.56 -20.50
N MET A 71 -18.18 -3.13 -20.68
CA MET A 71 -17.82 -1.71 -20.77
C MET A 71 -18.53 -1.01 -21.94
N GLN A 72 -18.59 -1.66 -23.12
CA GLN A 72 -19.33 -1.11 -24.29
C GLN A 72 -20.83 -0.99 -24.03
N GLN A 73 -21.43 -1.95 -23.33
CA GLN A 73 -22.85 -1.88 -22.96
C GLN A 73 -23.13 -0.82 -21.89
N MET A 74 -22.18 -0.59 -21.00
CA MET A 74 -22.26 0.45 -19.97
C MET A 74 -21.83 1.83 -20.45
N GLU A 75 -21.14 1.94 -21.59
CA GLU A 75 -20.72 3.21 -22.20
C GLU A 75 -21.84 4.26 -22.29
N PRO A 76 -23.04 3.98 -22.85
CA PRO A 76 -24.10 4.98 -22.93
C PRO A 76 -24.58 5.45 -21.55
N ALA A 77 -24.66 4.56 -20.57
CA ALA A 77 -25.01 4.91 -19.21
C ALA A 77 -23.90 5.74 -18.53
N MET A 78 -22.63 5.44 -18.81
CA MET A 78 -21.49 6.23 -18.34
C MET A 78 -21.47 7.63 -18.97
N GLN A 79 -21.76 7.75 -20.27
CA GLN A 79 -21.89 9.05 -20.93
C GLN A 79 -23.05 9.87 -20.36
N GLU A 80 -24.19 9.24 -20.09
CA GLU A 80 -25.32 9.90 -19.43
C GLU A 80 -24.94 10.39 -18.03
N LEU A 81 -24.25 9.56 -17.24
CA LEU A 81 -23.77 9.95 -15.91
C LEU A 81 -22.71 11.07 -15.97
N LEU A 82 -21.77 11.02 -16.91
CA LEU A 82 -20.81 12.11 -17.15
C LEU A 82 -21.52 13.41 -17.49
N GLY A 83 -22.51 13.38 -18.38
CA GLY A 83 -23.33 14.55 -18.69
C GLY A 83 -24.11 15.08 -17.47
N MET A 84 -24.56 14.20 -16.57
CA MET A 84 -25.15 14.64 -15.30
C MET A 84 -24.11 15.32 -14.39
N ILE A 85 -22.88 14.82 -14.32
CA ILE A 85 -21.79 15.41 -13.54
C ILE A 85 -21.40 16.78 -14.09
N ASP A 86 -21.31 16.95 -15.42
CA ASP A 86 -21.06 18.26 -16.05
C ASP A 86 -22.12 19.29 -15.66
N ASN A 87 -23.38 18.85 -15.52
CA ASN A 87 -24.45 19.71 -15.03
C ASN A 87 -24.28 20.11 -13.57
N LEU A 88 -23.60 19.29 -12.74
CA LEU A 88 -23.31 19.62 -11.33
C LEU A 88 -22.24 20.70 -11.20
N ASP A 89 -21.30 20.80 -12.16
CA ASP A 89 -20.31 21.90 -12.14
C ASP A 89 -20.97 23.27 -12.29
N ALA A 90 -22.17 23.34 -12.87
CA ALA A 90 -22.94 24.59 -12.93
C ALA A 90 -23.45 25.06 -11.55
N TYR A 91 -23.21 24.33 -10.46
CA TYR A 91 -23.71 24.62 -9.12
C TYR A 91 -22.59 24.76 -8.08
N HIS A 92 -22.90 25.48 -7.00
CA HIS A 92 -22.06 25.53 -5.80
C HIS A 92 -22.29 24.30 -4.91
N MET A 93 -21.39 24.11 -3.94
CA MET A 93 -21.56 23.10 -2.91
C MET A 93 -22.88 23.30 -2.12
N PRO A 94 -23.46 22.22 -1.57
CA PRO A 94 -24.72 22.31 -0.84
C PRO A 94 -24.59 23.12 0.47
N GLU A 95 -25.55 24.01 0.73
CA GLU A 95 -25.63 24.82 1.95
C GLU A 95 -26.84 24.38 2.80
N ARG A 96 -26.64 24.22 4.11
CA ARG A 96 -27.69 23.82 5.05
C ARG A 96 -28.40 25.05 5.61
N LEU A 97 -29.72 25.04 5.54
CA LEU A 97 -30.58 26.12 6.04
C LEU A 97 -30.97 25.91 7.52
N PRO A 98 -31.40 26.96 8.24
CA PRO A 98 -31.80 26.85 9.65
C PRO A 98 -33.00 25.92 9.90
N ASN A 99 -33.84 25.68 8.88
CA ASN A 99 -34.96 24.74 8.94
C ASN A 99 -34.55 23.27 8.69
N GLY A 100 -33.28 23.01 8.34
CA GLY A 100 -32.74 21.68 8.07
C GLY A 100 -32.72 21.29 6.58
N ASP A 101 -33.28 22.10 5.69
CA ASP A 101 -33.23 21.87 4.25
C ASP A 101 -31.83 22.17 3.67
N ILE A 102 -31.56 21.63 2.49
CA ILE A 102 -30.32 21.87 1.74
C ILE A 102 -30.66 22.63 0.46
N ILE A 103 -29.94 23.72 0.21
CA ILE A 103 -29.99 24.46 -1.06
C ILE A 103 -28.69 24.28 -1.85
N ILE A 104 -28.84 24.08 -3.16
CA ILE A 104 -27.73 24.03 -4.12
C ILE A 104 -27.92 25.20 -5.09
N ARG A 105 -27.07 26.22 -4.98
CA ARG A 105 -27.17 27.45 -5.80
C ARG A 105 -26.47 27.26 -7.14
N ARG A 106 -27.08 27.72 -8.23
CA ARG A 106 -26.45 27.73 -9.57
C ARG A 106 -25.41 28.85 -9.66
N LYS A 107 -24.23 28.58 -10.21
CA LYS A 107 -23.19 29.58 -10.52
C LYS A 107 -23.71 30.58 -11.56
N SER A 108 -23.29 31.84 -11.47
CA SER A 108 -23.56 32.84 -12.52
C SER A 108 -22.63 32.65 -13.73
N PRO A 109 -23.01 33.16 -14.92
CA PRO A 109 -22.15 33.12 -16.11
C PRO A 109 -20.76 33.74 -15.92
N SER A 110 -20.66 34.79 -15.09
CA SER A 110 -19.40 35.41 -14.72
C SER A 110 -18.53 34.51 -13.86
N GLU A 111 -19.12 33.82 -12.88
CA GLU A 111 -18.38 32.91 -12.01
C GLU A 111 -17.83 31.71 -12.78
N MET A 112 -18.62 31.14 -13.71
CA MET A 112 -18.19 30.03 -14.59
C MET A 112 -16.99 30.40 -15.49
N GLN A 113 -16.91 31.65 -15.97
CA GLN A 113 -15.79 32.13 -16.78
C GLN A 113 -14.51 32.37 -15.96
N THR A 114 -14.66 32.58 -14.65
CA THR A 114 -13.54 32.90 -13.75
C THR A 114 -12.95 31.71 -13.03
N LEU A 115 -13.48 30.49 -13.18
CA LEU A 115 -12.84 29.31 -12.60
C LEU A 115 -11.47 29.13 -13.29
N PRO A 116 -10.34 29.37 -12.61
CA PRO A 116 -9.10 28.76 -13.03
C PRO A 116 -9.30 27.25 -12.88
N GLU A 117 -8.63 26.46 -13.72
CA GLU A 117 -8.44 25.03 -13.50
C GLU A 117 -7.79 24.86 -12.13
N GLN A 118 -8.59 24.77 -11.07
CA GLN A 118 -8.15 24.29 -9.78
C GLN A 118 -7.99 22.79 -9.96
N ALA A 119 -6.89 22.42 -10.64
CA ALA A 119 -6.28 21.12 -10.44
C ALA A 119 -6.26 20.91 -8.92
N PRO A 120 -6.82 19.81 -8.40
CA PRO A 120 -6.64 19.52 -7.00
C PRO A 120 -5.14 19.52 -6.77
N ASP A 121 -4.65 20.40 -5.90
CA ASP A 121 -3.31 20.28 -5.32
C ASP A 121 -3.34 18.97 -4.52
N ILE A 122 -3.11 17.88 -5.23
CA ILE A 122 -2.71 16.62 -4.64
C ILE A 122 -1.23 16.84 -4.36
N GLU A 123 -0.96 17.38 -3.18
CA GLU A 123 0.37 17.41 -2.60
C GLU A 123 0.79 15.92 -2.43
N ILE A 124 1.74 15.48 -3.27
CA ILE A 124 2.38 14.16 -3.20
C ILE A 124 3.67 14.28 -2.39
#